data_AF-A0A1Q3B709-F1
#
_entry.id   AF-A0A1Q3B709-F1
#
_cell.length_a   1.000
_cell.length_b   1.000
_cell.length_c   1.000
_cell.angle_alpha   90.00
_cell.angle_beta   90.00
_cell.angle_gamma   90.00
#
_symmetry.space_group_name_H-M   'P 1'
#
loop_
_entity.id
_entity.type
_entity.pdbx_description
1 polymer ?
#
loop_
_entity_poly.entity_id
_entity_poly.type
_entity_poly.pdbx_seq_one_letter_code
_entity_poly.pdbx_strand_id
1 'polypeptide(L)'
;MAWRVLVSKIPKSKTLTPTFPSLVSNPKPNLSIFGTPFSTSFLITKTPKKYRKKRSKPDSPRTKPVQPEPTRIPHLESILQRDSYFRFLTRSKSFLSTQHDHVLRLDDGGKLYRELGFPRGRKVSRFLQGHPTIFATYRHADNKMWVGFTEFMEELLLEEKEIMNEMESDRVNKVRKLLMMSKDKRIPLSKIHHCRLLFGVPDDFRDSEIPRIFSNCYGGRWKKDFRIS
;
A
#
# COMPACT_ATOMS: atom_id res chain seq x y z
N MET A 1 -36.50 5.02 27.68
CA MET A 1 -36.13 4.61 26.31
C MET A 1 -34.78 3.93 26.35
N ALA A 2 -34.78 2.62 26.63
CA ALA A 2 -33.59 1.80 26.84
C ALA A 2 -33.15 1.17 25.51
N TRP A 3 -31.90 1.37 25.10
CA TRP A 3 -31.32 0.70 23.95
C TRP A 3 -30.26 -0.28 24.42
N ARG A 4 -30.53 -1.56 24.15
CA ARG A 4 -29.77 -2.74 24.57
C ARG A 4 -28.49 -2.87 23.75
N VAL A 5 -27.37 -3.03 24.44
CA VAL A 5 -26.09 -3.51 23.91
C VAL A 5 -26.17 -5.02 23.76
N LEU A 6 -25.94 -5.55 22.56
CA LEU A 6 -25.96 -6.99 22.27
C LEU A 6 -24.54 -7.47 21.96
N VAL A 7 -23.86 -7.98 23.00
CA VAL A 7 -22.57 -8.69 22.92
C VAL A 7 -22.88 -10.16 22.73
N SER A 8 -22.59 -10.71 21.54
CA SER A 8 -22.69 -12.15 21.28
C SER A 8 -21.38 -12.85 21.67
N LYS A 9 -21.41 -13.55 22.82
CA LYS A 9 -20.39 -14.53 23.22
C LYS A 9 -20.64 -15.85 22.49
N ILE A 10 -19.59 -16.40 21.88
CA ILE A 10 -19.55 -17.73 21.28
C ILE A 10 -19.21 -18.76 22.37
N PRO A 11 -20.05 -19.79 22.63
CA PRO A 11 -19.65 -20.92 23.45
C PRO A 11 -19.04 -22.05 22.61
N LYS A 12 -17.92 -22.57 23.09
CA LYS A 12 -17.18 -23.75 22.59
C LYS A 12 -17.98 -25.03 22.94
N SER A 13 -18.29 -25.87 21.96
CA SER A 13 -18.92 -27.18 22.17
C SER A 13 -17.87 -28.25 22.50
N LYS A 14 -18.12 -29.00 23.58
CA LYS A 14 -17.31 -30.11 24.08
C LYS A 14 -17.68 -31.43 23.38
N THR A 15 -16.66 -32.25 23.16
CA THR A 15 -16.65 -33.66 22.74
C THR A 15 -17.53 -34.54 23.61
N LEU A 16 -18.37 -35.40 23.02
CA LEU A 16 -18.87 -36.63 23.61
C LEU A 16 -19.08 -37.71 22.53
N THR A 17 -18.29 -38.77 22.62
CA THR A 17 -18.50 -40.08 21.99
C THR A 17 -19.62 -40.84 22.70
N PRO A 18 -20.35 -41.72 22.00
CA PRO A 18 -20.68 -43.00 22.60
C PRO A 18 -20.44 -44.20 21.67
N THR A 19 -19.75 -45.18 22.22
CA THR A 19 -19.57 -46.58 21.79
C THR A 19 -20.81 -47.38 22.20
N PHE A 20 -21.25 -48.38 21.40
CA PHE A 20 -21.92 -49.63 21.84
C PHE A 20 -22.11 -50.60 20.63
N PRO A 21 -22.34 -51.92 20.83
CA PRO A 21 -21.48 -52.97 20.25
C PRO A 21 -22.16 -53.90 19.23
N SER A 22 -21.32 -54.81 18.72
CA SER A 22 -21.52 -55.94 17.79
C SER A 22 -22.72 -56.87 18.07
N LEU A 23 -23.35 -57.39 17.01
CA LEU A 23 -23.30 -58.81 16.58
C LEU A 23 -24.28 -59.08 15.42
N VAL A 24 -23.92 -60.08 14.62
CA VAL A 24 -24.77 -61.03 13.84
C VAL A 24 -24.32 -61.18 12.38
N SER A 25 -24.27 -62.47 12.04
CA SER A 25 -23.67 -63.26 10.97
C SER A 25 -24.29 -63.15 9.58
N ASN A 26 -23.45 -63.35 8.55
CA ASN A 26 -23.56 -64.14 7.29
C ASN A 26 -24.93 -64.37 6.58
N PRO A 27 -25.00 -64.75 5.29
CA PRO A 27 -23.94 -65.06 4.32
C PRO A 27 -24.11 -64.39 2.93
N LYS A 28 -23.11 -64.60 2.08
CA LYS A 28 -23.11 -64.32 0.62
C LYS A 28 -24.24 -65.09 -0.09
N PRO A 29 -24.82 -64.54 -1.17
CA PRO A 29 -25.25 -65.34 -2.30
C PRO A 29 -24.20 -65.22 -3.42
N ASN A 30 -23.58 -66.35 -3.74
CA ASN A 30 -22.92 -66.54 -5.03
C ASN A 30 -24.00 -66.57 -6.11
N LEU A 31 -23.85 -65.74 -7.14
CA LEU A 31 -24.42 -65.99 -8.46
C LEU A 31 -23.33 -65.72 -9.49
N SER A 32 -22.67 -66.79 -9.90
CA SER A 32 -21.83 -66.85 -11.09
C SER A 32 -22.71 -67.15 -12.29
N ILE A 33 -22.97 -66.16 -13.15
CA ILE A 33 -23.63 -66.38 -14.44
C ILE A 33 -22.95 -65.46 -15.48
N PHE A 34 -22.15 -66.12 -16.32
CA PHE A 34 -21.77 -65.80 -17.70
C PHE A 34 -20.84 -64.60 -17.98
N GLY A 35 -19.71 -64.94 -18.61
CA GLY A 35 -18.71 -64.00 -19.08
C GLY A 35 -19.17 -63.18 -20.27
N THR A 36 -18.63 -61.97 -20.33
CA THR A 36 -18.28 -61.34 -21.60
C THR A 36 -16.83 -60.87 -21.51
N PRO A 37 -15.96 -61.18 -22.49
CA PRO A 37 -14.61 -60.63 -22.56
C PRO A 37 -14.65 -59.31 -23.33
N PHE A 38 -15.52 -58.37 -22.94
CA PHE A 38 -15.41 -57.03 -23.48
C PHE A 38 -14.52 -56.22 -22.55
N SER A 39 -13.27 -56.06 -22.99
CA SER A 39 -12.33 -55.08 -22.46
C SER A 39 -12.98 -53.70 -22.49
N THR A 40 -13.47 -53.24 -21.34
CA THR A 40 -13.97 -51.88 -21.17
C THR A 40 -12.84 -50.91 -20.84
N SER A 41 -11.62 -51.15 -21.34
CA SER A 41 -10.45 -50.29 -21.16
C SER A 41 -10.58 -48.89 -21.79
N PHE A 42 -11.71 -48.60 -22.48
CA PHE A 42 -11.96 -47.31 -23.12
C PHE A 42 -13.04 -46.45 -22.46
N LEU A 43 -13.70 -46.92 -21.39
CA LEU A 43 -14.52 -46.02 -20.58
C LEU A 43 -13.63 -45.28 -19.58
N ILE A 44 -12.95 -44.24 -20.08
CA ILE A 44 -12.47 -43.16 -19.24
C ILE A 44 -13.72 -42.52 -18.64
N THR A 45 -14.17 -43.00 -17.48
CA THR A 45 -15.16 -42.28 -16.68
C THR A 45 -14.48 -40.96 -16.29
N LYS A 46 -14.77 -39.91 -17.06
CA LYS A 46 -14.38 -38.55 -16.71
C LYS A 46 -15.17 -38.23 -15.45
N THR A 47 -14.64 -38.57 -14.28
CA THR A 47 -15.19 -38.15 -13.00
C THR A 47 -15.43 -36.64 -13.09
N PRO A 48 -16.66 -36.14 -12.85
CA PRO A 48 -16.95 -34.72 -12.97
C PRO A 48 -15.92 -33.94 -12.16
N LYS A 49 -15.43 -32.81 -12.68
CA LYS A 49 -14.33 -32.01 -12.09
C LYS A 49 -14.54 -31.70 -10.59
N LYS A 50 -15.81 -31.71 -10.14
CA LYS A 50 -16.28 -31.54 -8.77
C LYS A 50 -15.89 -32.68 -7.80
N TYR A 51 -15.75 -33.92 -8.29
CA TYR A 51 -15.42 -35.10 -7.47
C TYR A 51 -13.94 -35.51 -7.55
N ARG A 52 -13.14 -34.86 -8.40
CA ARG A 52 -11.68 -35.08 -8.40
C ARG A 52 -11.09 -34.52 -7.11
N LYS A 53 -10.49 -35.40 -6.29
CA LYS A 53 -9.66 -34.98 -5.14
C LYS A 53 -8.59 -34.00 -5.64
N LYS A 54 -8.65 -32.74 -5.18
CA LYS A 54 -7.59 -31.76 -5.42
C LYS A 54 -6.33 -32.27 -4.71
N ARG A 55 -5.36 -32.78 -5.47
CA ARG A 55 -4.04 -33.10 -4.92
C ARG A 55 -3.43 -31.80 -4.36
N SER A 56 -2.95 -31.84 -3.11
CA SER A 56 -2.12 -30.76 -2.59
C SER A 56 -0.91 -30.63 -3.51
N LYS A 57 -0.55 -29.39 -3.85
CA LYS A 57 0.64 -29.16 -4.65
C LYS A 57 1.86 -29.64 -3.84
N PRO A 58 2.83 -30.33 -4.46
CA PRO A 58 4.03 -30.74 -3.77
C PRO A 58 4.75 -29.50 -3.24
N ASP A 59 5.36 -29.68 -2.07
CA ASP A 59 6.12 -28.63 -1.43
C ASP A 59 7.26 -28.23 -2.36
N SER A 60 7.20 -26.99 -2.84
CA SER A 60 8.09 -26.48 -3.87
C SER A 60 8.56 -25.11 -3.44
N PRO A 61 9.71 -24.64 -3.92
CA PRO A 61 10.14 -23.25 -3.74
C PRO A 61 9.10 -22.21 -4.20
N ARG A 62 8.14 -22.63 -5.03
CA ARG A 62 6.99 -21.84 -5.48
C ARG A 62 5.84 -21.76 -4.45
N THR A 63 5.77 -22.70 -3.51
CA THR A 63 4.67 -22.84 -2.54
C THR A 63 5.12 -22.55 -1.11
N LYS A 64 6.38 -22.82 -0.76
CA LYS A 64 7.02 -22.35 0.46
C LYS A 64 8.18 -21.41 0.12
N PRO A 65 8.24 -20.21 0.73
CA PRO A 65 9.38 -19.34 0.55
C PRO A 65 10.65 -20.03 1.04
N VAL A 66 11.70 -19.98 0.22
CA VAL A 66 13.02 -20.54 0.55
C VAL A 66 13.69 -19.74 1.69
N GLN A 67 13.30 -18.48 1.82
CA GLN A 67 13.83 -17.59 2.85
C GLN A 67 12.99 -17.67 4.13
N PRO A 68 13.62 -17.68 5.33
CA PRO A 68 12.90 -17.58 6.58
C PRO A 68 12.10 -16.27 6.61
N GLU A 69 10.95 -16.29 7.28
CA GLU A 69 10.20 -15.05 7.50
C GLU A 69 11.09 -14.03 8.19
N PRO A 70 11.23 -12.81 7.65
CA PRO A 70 12.08 -11.80 8.25
C PRO A 70 11.55 -11.44 9.64
N THR A 71 12.43 -11.06 10.56
CA THR A 71 12.04 -10.53 11.88
C THR A 71 11.26 -9.23 11.68
N ARG A 72 9.93 -9.32 11.63
CA ARG A 72 9.06 -8.16 11.49
C ARG A 72 8.93 -7.50 12.85
N ILE A 73 9.29 -6.22 12.92
CA ILE A 73 9.05 -5.38 14.10
C ILE A 73 7.63 -4.83 13.98
N PRO A 74 6.67 -5.21 14.85
CA PRO A 74 5.26 -4.86 14.68
C PRO A 74 5.00 -3.35 14.60
N HIS A 75 5.79 -2.56 15.35
CA HIS A 75 5.71 -1.11 15.34
C HIS A 75 6.12 -0.48 14.00
N LEU A 76 7.14 -1.01 13.33
CA LEU A 76 7.53 -0.49 12.02
C LEU A 76 6.52 -0.89 10.94
N GLU A 77 5.96 -2.09 11.05
CA GLU A 77 4.93 -2.58 10.14
C GLU A 77 3.65 -1.74 10.22
N SER A 78 3.22 -1.32 11.42
CA SER A 78 2.03 -0.47 11.56
C SER A 78 2.22 0.91 10.91
N ILE A 79 3.43 1.48 11.01
CA ILE A 79 3.78 2.73 10.33
C ILE A 79 3.70 2.53 8.81
N LEU A 80 4.31 1.47 8.27
CA LEU A 80 4.26 1.18 6.84
C LEU A 80 2.83 0.97 6.32
N GLN A 81 2.00 0.28 7.10
CA GLN A 81 0.59 0.09 6.76
C GLN A 81 -0.16 1.43 6.71
N ARG A 82 0.06 2.29 7.71
CA ARG A 82 -0.51 3.64 7.75
C ARG A 82 -0.07 4.46 6.54
N ASP A 83 1.22 4.47 6.22
CA ASP A 83 1.77 5.18 5.06
C ASP A 83 1.21 4.63 3.75
N SER A 84 1.05 3.31 3.63
CA SER A 84 0.46 2.68 2.45
C SER A 84 -1.00 3.08 2.23
N TYR A 85 -1.75 3.29 3.32
CA TYR A 85 -3.14 3.73 3.28
C TYR A 85 -3.24 5.18 2.80
N PHE A 86 -2.41 6.07 3.35
CA PHE A 86 -2.40 7.49 2.98
C PHE A 86 -1.61 7.79 1.70
N ARG A 87 -0.93 6.79 1.13
CA ARG A 87 -0.09 6.95 -0.07
C ARG A 87 -0.82 7.61 -1.22
N PHE A 88 -2.10 7.28 -1.43
CA PHE A 88 -2.92 7.93 -2.45
C PHE A 88 -3.03 9.43 -2.20
N LEU A 89 -3.40 9.83 -0.98
CA LEU A 89 -3.58 11.23 -0.59
C LEU A 89 -2.28 12.03 -0.72
N THR A 90 -1.18 11.52 -0.17
CA THR A 90 0.10 12.22 -0.20
C THR A 90 0.59 12.43 -1.63
N ARG A 91 0.41 11.42 -2.48
CA ARG A 91 0.85 11.46 -3.88
C ARG A 91 -0.05 12.30 -4.77
N SER A 92 -1.37 12.19 -4.61
CA SER A 92 -2.30 13.04 -5.34
C SER A 92 -2.17 14.51 -4.94
N LYS A 93 -1.96 14.80 -3.65
CA LYS A 93 -1.62 16.13 -3.16
C LYS A 93 -0.39 16.68 -3.90
N SER A 94 0.74 15.97 -3.84
CA SER A 94 1.99 16.43 -4.47
C SER A 94 1.86 16.61 -5.99
N PHE A 95 1.09 15.74 -6.63
CA PHE A 95 0.89 15.78 -8.07
C PHE A 95 0.03 16.99 -8.47
N LEU A 96 -1.12 17.17 -7.84
CA LEU A 96 -2.02 18.27 -8.12
C LEU A 96 -1.41 19.61 -7.74
N SER A 97 -0.65 19.71 -6.65
CA SER A 97 0.06 20.94 -6.26
C SER A 97 1.16 21.34 -7.26
N THR A 98 1.62 20.42 -8.10
CA THR A 98 2.57 20.72 -9.18
C THR A 98 1.86 21.31 -10.41
N GLN A 99 0.55 21.07 -10.58
CA GLN A 99 -0.25 21.63 -11.66
C GLN A 99 -0.75 23.02 -11.28
N HIS A 100 -0.79 23.94 -12.24
CA HIS A 100 -1.19 25.34 -11.98
C HIS A 100 -2.65 25.48 -11.51
N ASP A 101 -3.56 24.68 -12.07
CA ASP A 101 -4.99 24.79 -11.75
C ASP A 101 -5.44 23.83 -10.64
N HIS A 102 -4.53 22.99 -10.12
CA HIS A 102 -4.85 21.92 -9.16
C HIS A 102 -5.99 20.97 -9.61
N VAL A 103 -6.27 20.88 -10.91
CA VAL A 103 -7.32 20.02 -11.48
C VAL A 103 -6.73 18.93 -12.37
N LEU A 104 -7.39 17.78 -12.41
CA LEU A 104 -7.07 16.64 -13.26
C LEU A 104 -8.33 16.00 -13.85
N ARG A 105 -8.28 15.64 -15.14
CA ARG A 105 -9.33 14.85 -15.78
C ARG A 105 -9.36 13.43 -15.22
N LEU A 106 -10.56 12.92 -14.94
CA LEU A 106 -10.73 11.59 -14.36
C LEU A 106 -10.20 10.47 -15.27
N ASP A 107 -10.32 10.66 -16.59
CA ASP A 107 -9.81 9.73 -17.61
C ASP A 107 -8.28 9.60 -17.55
N ASP A 108 -7.60 10.73 -17.36
CA ASP A 108 -6.14 10.78 -17.28
C ASP A 108 -5.65 10.29 -15.91
N GLY A 109 -6.41 10.56 -14.85
CA GLY A 109 -6.16 10.00 -13.53
C GLY A 109 -6.03 8.47 -13.56
N GLY A 110 -6.81 7.76 -14.38
CA GLY A 110 -6.69 6.31 -14.56
C GLY A 110 -5.34 5.85 -15.12
N LYS A 111 -4.73 6.65 -16.00
CA LYS A 111 -3.41 6.40 -16.60
C LYS A 111 -2.29 6.77 -15.62
N LEU A 112 -2.47 7.82 -14.83
CA LEU A 112 -1.51 8.36 -13.86
C LEU A 112 -1.50 7.60 -12.52
N TYR A 113 -1.71 6.28 -12.54
CA TYR A 113 -1.79 5.47 -11.32
C TYR A 113 -0.50 5.47 -10.50
N ARG A 114 0.65 5.64 -11.16
CA ARG A 114 1.96 5.73 -10.48
C ARG A 114 2.12 7.05 -9.75
N GLU A 115 1.69 8.14 -10.37
CA GLU A 115 1.85 9.50 -9.88
C GLU A 115 0.86 9.81 -8.77
N LEU A 116 -0.38 9.36 -8.91
CA LEU A 116 -1.43 9.49 -7.88
C LEU A 116 -1.33 8.45 -6.77
N GLY A 117 -0.46 7.44 -6.90
CA GLY A 117 -0.15 6.50 -5.81
C GLY A 117 -1.18 5.40 -5.53
N PHE A 118 -2.19 5.18 -6.38
CA PHE A 118 -3.16 4.10 -6.21
C PHE A 118 -2.69 2.77 -6.84
N PRO A 119 -3.11 1.60 -6.31
CA PRO A 119 -2.73 0.30 -6.85
C PRO A 119 -3.29 0.10 -8.28
N ARG A 120 -2.45 -0.48 -9.15
CA ARG A 120 -2.80 -0.75 -10.56
C ARG A 120 -4.09 -1.57 -10.65
N GLY A 121 -5.00 -1.16 -11.54
CA GLY A 121 -6.25 -1.87 -11.81
C GLY A 121 -7.43 -1.48 -10.91
N ARG A 122 -7.27 -0.54 -9.99
CA ARG A 122 -8.38 0.07 -9.27
C ARG A 122 -8.83 1.36 -9.94
N LYS A 123 -10.13 1.69 -9.83
CA LYS A 123 -10.71 2.93 -10.37
C LYS A 123 -10.41 4.10 -9.43
N VAL A 124 -9.95 5.22 -10.00
CA VAL A 124 -9.69 6.48 -9.27
C VAL A 124 -10.95 6.97 -8.57
N SER A 125 -12.10 6.86 -9.23
CA SER A 125 -13.40 7.28 -8.66
C SER A 125 -13.69 6.68 -7.29
N ARG A 126 -13.28 5.43 -7.03
CA ARG A 126 -13.50 4.79 -5.72
C ARG A 126 -12.66 5.43 -4.60
N PHE A 127 -11.44 5.85 -4.92
CA PHE A 127 -10.56 6.51 -3.94
C PHE A 127 -11.01 7.94 -3.66
N LEU A 128 -11.48 8.65 -4.69
CA LEU A 128 -12.05 9.98 -4.54
C LEU A 128 -13.29 9.98 -3.65
N GLN A 129 -14.18 9.00 -3.84
CA GLN A 129 -15.36 8.80 -2.99
C GLN A 129 -15.01 8.52 -1.52
N GLY A 130 -13.82 7.99 -1.24
CA GLY A 130 -13.35 7.78 0.13
C GLY A 130 -12.90 9.06 0.85
N HIS A 131 -12.65 10.14 0.10
CA HIS A 131 -12.08 11.39 0.61
C HIS A 131 -12.81 12.63 0.05
N PRO A 132 -14.13 12.77 0.31
CA PRO A 132 -14.93 13.88 -0.22
C PRO A 132 -14.56 15.24 0.35
N THR A 133 -13.90 15.29 1.52
CA THR A 133 -13.45 16.53 2.15
C THR A 133 -12.25 17.15 1.44
N ILE A 134 -11.44 16.34 0.76
CA ILE A 134 -10.17 16.77 0.12
C ILE A 134 -10.36 16.95 -1.39
N PHE A 135 -11.14 16.07 -2.03
CA PHE A 135 -11.33 16.09 -3.48
C PHE A 135 -12.78 16.36 -3.85
N ALA A 136 -12.97 17.31 -4.77
CA ALA A 136 -14.22 17.57 -5.43
C ALA A 136 -14.20 16.96 -6.84
N THR A 137 -15.29 16.32 -7.24
CA THR A 137 -15.49 15.90 -8.63
C THR A 137 -16.59 16.73 -9.27
N TYR A 138 -16.31 17.35 -10.40
CA TYR A 138 -17.27 18.17 -11.13
C TYR A 138 -17.32 17.81 -12.62
N ARG A 139 -18.45 18.12 -13.26
CA ARG A 139 -18.62 17.98 -14.71
C ARG A 139 -18.28 19.30 -15.37
N HIS A 140 -17.32 19.29 -16.28
CA HIS A 140 -17.00 20.46 -17.09
C HIS A 140 -17.86 20.46 -18.38
N ALA A 141 -17.86 21.58 -19.12
CA ALA A 141 -18.65 21.79 -20.33
C ALA A 141 -18.43 20.68 -21.39
N ASP A 142 -17.26 20.04 -21.39
CA ASP A 142 -16.90 18.94 -22.30
C ASP A 142 -17.64 17.62 -22.02
N ASN A 143 -18.60 17.59 -21.09
CA ASN A 143 -19.27 16.40 -20.54
C ASN A 143 -18.32 15.40 -19.86
N LYS A 144 -17.08 15.81 -19.60
CA LYS A 144 -16.06 15.00 -18.92
C LYS A 144 -16.01 15.31 -17.44
N MET A 145 -15.66 14.29 -16.66
CA MET A 145 -15.47 14.42 -15.22
C MET A 145 -14.07 14.93 -14.92
N TRP A 146 -14.00 15.97 -14.11
CA TRP A 146 -12.78 16.54 -13.57
C TRP A 146 -12.72 16.35 -12.06
N VAL A 147 -11.51 16.33 -11.54
CA VAL A 147 -11.17 16.14 -10.15
C VAL A 147 -10.28 17.30 -9.74
N GLY A 148 -10.67 18.04 -8.71
CA GLY A 148 -9.88 19.13 -8.15
C GLY A 148 -9.83 19.05 -6.63
N PHE A 149 -9.10 19.97 -6.03
CA PHE A 149 -9.19 20.20 -4.60
C PHE A 149 -10.52 20.86 -4.22
N THR A 150 -10.93 20.64 -2.99
CA THR A 150 -11.96 21.42 -2.31
C THR A 150 -11.34 22.74 -1.81
N GLU A 151 -12.18 23.75 -1.57
CA GLU A 151 -11.76 25.01 -0.95
C GLU A 151 -11.04 24.77 0.40
N PHE A 152 -11.56 23.83 1.20
CA PHE A 152 -10.92 23.40 2.45
C PHE A 152 -9.49 22.90 2.25
N MET A 153 -9.23 22.14 1.19
CA MET A 153 -7.89 21.64 0.91
C MET A 153 -6.97 22.77 0.41
N GLU A 154 -7.48 23.74 -0.33
CA GLU A 154 -6.70 24.91 -0.75
C GLU A 154 -6.28 25.77 0.44
N GLU A 155 -7.18 26.00 1.40
CA GLU A 155 -6.88 26.68 2.66
C GLU A 155 -5.77 25.94 3.44
N LEU A 156 -5.87 24.62 3.56
CA LEU A 156 -4.83 23.80 4.20
C LEU A 156 -3.48 23.87 3.48
N LEU A 157 -3.47 24.01 2.15
CA LEU A 157 -2.23 24.18 1.40
C LEU A 157 -1.59 25.55 1.63
N LEU A 158 -2.39 26.58 1.86
CA LEU A 158 -1.90 27.92 2.22
C LEU A 158 -1.31 27.90 3.64
N GLU A 159 -2.04 27.34 4.60
CA GLU A 159 -1.57 27.18 5.98
C GLU A 159 -0.26 26.37 6.04
N GLU A 160 -0.19 25.26 5.30
CA GLU A 160 1.05 24.47 5.22
C GLU A 160 2.22 25.31 4.69
N LYS A 161 2.01 26.12 3.66
CA LYS A 161 3.07 26.99 3.11
C LYS A 161 3.53 28.04 4.13
N GLU A 162 2.59 28.63 4.85
CA GLU A 162 2.89 29.62 5.89
C GLU A 162 3.72 29.00 7.03
N ILE A 163 3.26 27.88 7.59
CA ILE A 163 3.98 27.12 8.62
C ILE A 163 5.37 26.69 8.11
N MET A 164 5.46 26.24 6.85
CA MET A 164 6.73 25.87 6.26
C MET A 164 7.69 27.05 6.18
N ASN A 165 7.22 28.26 5.86
CA ASN A 165 8.04 29.47 5.85
C ASN A 165 8.49 29.86 7.26
N GLU A 166 7.59 29.86 8.25
CA GLU A 166 7.91 30.18 9.64
C GLU A 166 8.99 29.25 10.23
N MET A 167 8.93 27.95 9.91
CA MET A 167 9.90 26.95 10.38
C MET A 167 11.25 26.98 9.65
N GLU A 168 11.56 28.00 8.84
CA GLU A 168 12.86 28.11 8.15
C GLU A 168 14.06 28.04 9.10
N SER A 169 14.00 28.79 10.20
CA SER A 169 15.09 28.84 11.18
C SER A 169 15.40 27.46 11.79
N ASP A 170 14.35 26.70 12.11
CA ASP A 170 14.47 25.34 12.65
C ASP A 170 15.01 24.34 11.64
N ARG A 171 14.61 24.46 10.37
CA ARG A 171 15.16 23.64 9.27
C ARG A 171 16.65 23.88 9.11
N VAL A 172 17.08 25.14 9.11
CA VAL A 172 18.50 25.52 9.08
C VAL A 172 19.24 24.94 10.30
N ASN A 173 18.66 25.05 11.49
CA ASN A 173 19.26 24.50 12.72
C ASN A 173 19.41 22.97 12.67
N LYS A 174 18.41 22.24 12.13
CA LYS A 174 18.49 20.78 11.94
C LYS A 174 19.60 20.40 10.97
N VAL A 175 19.70 21.08 9.82
CA VAL A 175 20.77 20.84 8.84
C VAL A 175 22.14 21.17 9.43
N ARG A 176 22.26 22.26 10.21
CA ARG A 176 23.49 22.61 10.93
C ARG A 176 23.92 21.52 11.90
N LYS A 177 22.98 21.00 12.72
CA LYS A 177 23.26 19.91 13.66
C LYS A 177 23.69 18.65 12.94
N LEU A 178 22.98 18.28 11.86
CA LEU A 178 23.33 17.13 11.03
C LEU A 178 24.76 17.26 10.48
N LEU A 179 25.12 18.45 10.01
CA LEU A 179 26.46 18.74 9.53
C LEU A 179 27.51 18.63 10.64
N MET A 180 27.24 19.14 11.83
CA MET A 180 28.18 19.07 12.96
C MET A 180 28.46 17.63 13.41
N MET A 181 27.49 16.72 13.27
CA MET A 181 27.66 15.31 13.56
C MET A 181 28.38 14.54 12.44
N SER A 182 28.41 15.09 11.23
CA SER A 182 29.04 14.44 10.08
C SER A 182 30.56 14.57 10.12
N LYS A 183 31.24 13.55 9.58
CA LYS A 183 32.68 13.60 9.36
C LYS A 183 33.00 14.76 8.39
N ASP A 184 34.03 15.54 8.74
CA ASP A 184 34.50 16.70 7.96
C ASP A 184 33.46 17.82 7.76
N LYS A 185 32.35 17.80 8.53
CA LYS A 185 31.24 18.77 8.41
C LYS A 185 30.72 18.86 6.96
N ARG A 186 30.52 17.70 6.32
CA ARG A 186 30.08 17.58 4.92
C ARG A 186 29.09 16.44 4.76
N ILE A 187 28.02 16.71 4.01
CA ILE A 187 27.02 15.70 3.63
C ILE A 187 26.62 15.95 2.17
N PRO A 188 26.61 14.91 1.32
CA PRO A 188 26.11 15.05 -0.04
C PRO A 188 24.66 15.51 -0.06
N LEU A 189 24.38 16.55 -0.84
CA LEU A 189 23.04 17.14 -0.97
C LEU A 189 21.99 16.12 -1.42
N SER A 190 22.40 15.16 -2.25
CA SER A 190 21.55 14.04 -2.71
C SER A 190 21.03 13.18 -1.56
N LYS A 191 21.82 12.98 -0.50
CA LYS A 191 21.41 12.22 0.69
C LYS A 191 20.41 12.98 1.54
N ILE A 192 20.61 14.29 1.69
CA ILE A 192 19.65 15.16 2.38
C ILE A 192 18.32 15.18 1.63
N HIS A 193 18.35 15.32 0.31
CA HIS A 193 17.14 15.31 -0.53
C HIS A 193 16.36 13.99 -0.46
N HIS A 194 17.04 12.85 -0.35
CA HIS A 194 16.37 11.55 -0.17
C HIS A 194 15.62 11.47 1.16
N CYS A 195 16.17 12.07 2.21
CA CYS A 195 15.58 12.09 3.55
C CYS A 195 14.80 13.39 3.84
N ARG A 196 14.39 14.14 2.83
CA ARG A 196 13.80 15.48 2.99
C ARG A 196 12.57 15.52 3.89
N LEU A 197 11.70 14.49 3.80
CA LEU A 197 10.51 14.35 4.63
C LEU A 197 10.84 14.20 6.12
N LEU A 198 11.98 13.56 6.44
CA LEU A 198 12.41 13.37 7.84
C LEU A 198 12.96 14.67 8.43
N PHE A 199 13.59 15.50 7.62
CA PHE A 199 14.19 16.76 8.06
C PHE A 199 13.25 17.97 7.92
N GLY A 200 12.10 17.80 7.25
CA GLY A 200 11.17 18.88 6.91
C GLY A 200 11.73 19.82 5.85
N VAL A 201 12.58 19.32 4.97
CA VAL A 201 13.27 20.10 3.94
C VAL A 201 12.38 20.19 2.69
N PRO A 202 12.19 21.39 2.09
CA PRO A 202 11.35 21.54 0.90
C PRO A 202 11.98 20.87 -0.33
N ASP A 203 11.16 20.60 -1.35
CA ASP A 203 11.63 19.97 -2.61
C ASP A 203 12.63 20.88 -3.35
N ASP A 204 12.47 22.20 -3.24
CA ASP A 204 13.33 23.24 -3.85
C ASP A 204 14.62 23.52 -3.07
N PHE A 205 15.00 22.65 -2.13
CA PHE A 205 16.17 22.86 -1.26
C PHE A 205 17.51 23.03 -2.00
N ARG A 206 17.60 22.55 -3.25
CA ARG A 206 18.81 22.72 -4.06
C ARG A 206 19.04 24.18 -4.44
N ASP A 207 17.95 24.89 -4.72
CA ASP A 207 17.95 26.27 -5.19
C ASP A 207 17.65 27.27 -4.08
N SER A 208 17.25 26.77 -2.91
CA SER A 208 16.95 27.58 -1.74
C SER A 208 18.17 28.31 -1.17
N GLU A 209 17.90 29.23 -0.25
CA GLU A 209 18.91 30.03 0.43
C GLU A 209 19.74 29.20 1.42
N ILE A 210 19.28 28.00 1.79
CA ILE A 210 19.92 27.19 2.82
C ILE A 210 21.34 26.75 2.41
N PRO A 211 21.58 26.13 1.23
CA PRO A 211 22.94 25.90 0.74
C PRO A 211 23.78 27.17 0.64
N ARG A 212 23.17 28.33 0.33
CA ARG A 212 23.90 29.62 0.24
C ARG A 212 24.40 30.06 1.61
N ILE A 213 23.55 30.04 2.63
CA ILE A 213 23.88 30.34 4.03
C ILE A 213 25.05 29.46 4.48
N PHE A 214 24.99 28.15 4.24
CA PHE A 214 26.05 27.23 4.64
C PHE A 214 27.34 27.37 3.80
N SER A 215 27.23 27.69 2.51
CA SER A 215 28.42 27.89 1.66
C SER A 215 29.27 29.09 2.10
N ASN A 216 28.62 30.15 2.58
CA ASN A 216 29.26 31.36 3.10
C ASN A 216 29.91 31.11 4.48
N CYS A 217 29.27 30.33 5.35
CA CYS A 217 29.79 30.05 6.70
C CYS A 217 30.91 28.99 6.74
N TYR A 218 30.99 28.09 5.74
CA TYR A 218 31.91 26.93 5.77
C TYR A 218 32.90 26.90 4.59
N GLY A 219 33.19 28.06 3.99
CA GLY A 219 34.36 28.24 3.12
C GLY A 219 34.24 27.64 1.71
N GLY A 220 33.16 27.96 0.98
CA GLY A 220 33.07 27.88 -0.50
C GLY A 220 33.16 26.49 -1.15
N ARG A 221 33.46 25.44 -0.38
CA ARG A 221 33.77 24.10 -0.90
C ARG A 221 32.55 23.16 -0.96
N TRP A 222 31.34 23.71 -0.85
CA TRP A 222 30.05 23.01 -1.00
C TRP A 222 29.61 22.86 -2.46
N LYS A 223 30.18 23.66 -3.37
CA LYS A 223 29.83 23.64 -4.81
C LYS A 223 30.23 22.36 -5.57
N LYS A 224 30.94 21.40 -4.96
CA LYS A 224 31.62 20.32 -5.71
C LYS A 224 30.79 19.09 -6.07
N ASP A 225 29.57 18.93 -5.55
CA ASP A 225 28.78 17.71 -5.79
C ASP A 225 27.55 17.90 -6.71
N PHE A 226 27.45 19.05 -7.39
CA PHE A 226 26.51 19.23 -8.50
C PHE A 226 27.15 18.76 -9.81
N ARG A 227 27.26 17.44 -9.98
CA ARG A 227 27.36 16.87 -11.33
C ARG A 227 26.15 15.97 -11.53
N ILE A 228 25.08 16.58 -12.04
CA ILE A 228 23.92 15.88 -12.58
C ILE A 228 24.37 15.28 -13.91
N SER A 229 24.43 13.95 -13.97
CA SER A 229 24.30 13.17 -15.21
C SER A 229 22.83 12.87 -15.44
#